data_AF-A0A927ZYG5-F1
#
_entry.id   AF-A0A927ZYG5-F1
#
_cell.length_a   1.000
_cell.length_b   1.000
_cell.length_c   1.000
_cell.angle_alpha   90.00
_cell.angle_beta   90.00
_cell.angle_gamma   90.00
#
_symmetry.space_group_name_H-M   'P 1'
#
loop_
_entity.id
_entity.type
_entity.pdbx_description
1 polymer ?
#
loop_
_entity_poly.entity_id
_entity_poly.type
_entity_poly.pdbx_seq_one_letter_code
_entity_poly.pdbx_strand_id
1 'polypeptide(L)'
;MQNTVRYKGYYSVVRYDAENNVLYGKIEDIDDLVTFECNEINKVKEEFKKAVDDYLEMCREIGKNPDKTYNGQFNVRIPPELHKKISYKASVKGISLNSYVTQAITRYLEDSDDGDYINNDQ
;
A
#
# COMPACT_ATOMS: atom_id res chain seq x y z
N MET A 1 -0.34 6.22 -15.75
CA MET A 1 -1.74 5.74 -15.67
C MET A 1 -1.84 4.81 -14.47
N GLN A 2 -2.72 5.10 -13.53
CA GLN A 2 -2.86 4.32 -12.29
C GLN A 2 -3.75 3.10 -12.54
N ASN A 3 -3.19 1.90 -12.44
CA ASN A 3 -3.91 0.63 -12.53
C ASN A 3 -4.39 0.18 -11.14
N THR A 4 -4.85 1.11 -10.31
CA THR A 4 -5.20 0.84 -8.91
C THR A 4 -6.68 1.08 -8.65
N VAL A 5 -7.27 0.22 -7.82
CA VAL A 5 -8.64 0.38 -7.30
C VAL A 5 -8.59 0.54 -5.78
N ARG A 6 -9.53 1.31 -5.22
CA ARG A 6 -9.59 1.61 -3.78
C ARG A 6 -11.02 1.58 -3.25
N TYR A 7 -11.18 1.14 -2.01
CA TYR A 7 -12.46 1.05 -1.31
C TYR A 7 -12.24 0.79 0.19
N LYS A 8 -12.94 1.52 1.07
CA LYS A 8 -12.84 1.40 2.55
C LYS A 8 -11.38 1.47 3.08
N GLY A 9 -10.55 2.27 2.42
CA GLY A 9 -9.13 2.42 2.75
C GLY A 9 -8.25 1.20 2.40
N TYR A 10 -8.79 0.20 1.71
CA TYR A 10 -8.04 -0.87 1.05
C TYR A 10 -7.77 -0.49 -0.40
N TYR A 11 -6.73 -1.07 -0.99
CA TYR A 11 -6.43 -0.90 -2.40
C TYR A 11 -5.93 -2.20 -3.04
N SER A 12 -5.94 -2.21 -4.36
CA SER A 12 -5.33 -3.26 -5.18
C SER A 12 -4.64 -2.68 -6.40
N VAL A 13 -3.56 -3.31 -6.83
CA VAL A 13 -2.96 -3.12 -8.16
C VAL A 13 -3.57 -4.14 -9.12
N VAL A 14 -4.38 -3.66 -10.06
CA VAL A 14 -5.03 -4.47 -11.09
C VAL A 14 -4.00 -4.88 -12.14
N ARG A 15 -3.93 -6.18 -12.41
CA ARG A 15 -3.08 -6.81 -13.42
C ARG A 15 -3.95 -7.43 -14.50
N TYR A 16 -3.38 -7.60 -15.68
CA TYR A 16 -4.05 -8.25 -16.81
C TYR A 16 -3.26 -9.49 -17.22
N ASP A 17 -3.96 -10.63 -17.25
CA ASP A 17 -3.48 -11.87 -17.83
C ASP A 17 -3.95 -11.95 -19.29
N ALA A 18 -2.98 -11.85 -20.21
CA ALA A 18 -3.24 -11.88 -21.65
C ALA A 18 -3.56 -13.29 -22.19
N GLU A 19 -3.12 -14.35 -21.51
CA GLU A 19 -3.38 -15.73 -21.94
C GLU A 19 -4.83 -16.11 -21.67
N ASN A 20 -5.32 -15.74 -20.48
CA ASN A 20 -6.68 -16.07 -20.04
C ASN A 20 -7.69 -14.94 -20.28
N ASN A 21 -7.23 -13.76 -20.72
CA ASN A 21 -8.02 -12.55 -20.92
C ASN A 21 -8.79 -12.12 -19.65
N VAL A 22 -8.10 -12.16 -18.50
CA VAL A 22 -8.66 -11.88 -17.17
C VAL A 22 -7.93 -10.72 -16.51
N LEU A 23 -8.68 -9.84 -15.85
CA LEU A 23 -8.16 -8.82 -14.95
C LEU A 23 -8.18 -9.38 -13.54
N TYR A 24 -7.07 -9.27 -12.82
CA TYR A 24 -6.96 -9.87 -11.49
C TYR A 24 -6.18 -8.97 -10.54
N GLY A 25 -6.37 -9.18 -9.25
CA GLY A 25 -5.68 -8.46 -8.21
C GLY A 25 -5.88 -9.10 -6.85
N LYS A 26 -5.22 -8.53 -5.86
CA LYS A 26 -5.39 -8.89 -4.45
C LYS A 26 -5.54 -7.64 -3.60
N ILE A 27 -6.17 -7.77 -2.44
CA ILE A 27 -6.13 -6.70 -1.45
C ILE A 27 -4.68 -6.57 -0.97
N GLU A 28 -4.12 -5.37 -1.08
CA GLU A 28 -2.76 -5.08 -0.64
C GLU A 28 -2.73 -4.69 0.84
N ASP A 29 -1.56 -4.88 1.45
CA ASP A 29 -1.22 -4.50 2.83
C ASP A 29 -2.10 -5.13 3.93
N ILE A 30 -2.62 -6.33 3.68
CA ILE A 30 -3.24 -7.23 4.69
C ILE A 30 -2.41 -8.52 4.85
N ASP A 31 -2.54 -9.19 5.99
CA ASP A 31 -1.85 -10.47 6.25
C ASP A 31 -2.48 -11.66 5.48
N ASP A 32 -3.76 -11.55 5.11
CA ASP A 32 -4.48 -12.60 4.40
C ASP A 32 -4.33 -12.47 2.88
N LEU A 33 -4.36 -13.60 2.17
CA LEU A 33 -4.42 -13.58 0.71
C LEU A 33 -5.88 -13.51 0.25
N VAL A 34 -6.36 -12.31 -0.05
CA VAL A 34 -7.69 -12.09 -0.65
C VAL A 34 -7.51 -11.61 -2.08
N THR A 35 -8.06 -12.37 -3.03
CA THR A 35 -7.92 -12.12 -4.47
C THR A 35 -9.28 -11.83 -5.11
N PHE A 36 -9.27 -11.17 -6.26
CA PHE A 36 -10.43 -11.03 -7.14
C PHE A 36 -9.98 -11.18 -8.59
N GLU A 37 -10.92 -11.62 -9.42
CA GLU A 37 -10.74 -11.81 -10.85
C GLU A 37 -11.97 -11.29 -11.57
N CYS A 38 -11.78 -10.77 -12.79
CA CYS A 38 -12.85 -10.18 -13.56
C CYS A 38 -12.56 -10.26 -15.06
N ASN A 39 -13.54 -10.69 -15.85
CA ASN A 39 -13.43 -10.78 -17.31
C ASN A 39 -13.84 -9.49 -18.03
N GLU A 40 -14.38 -8.52 -17.28
CA GLU A 40 -14.92 -7.27 -17.82
C GLU A 40 -14.31 -6.07 -17.11
N ILE A 41 -13.65 -5.19 -17.87
CA ILE A 41 -12.95 -4.02 -17.30
C ILE A 41 -13.87 -3.12 -16.45
N ASN A 42 -15.13 -2.99 -16.84
CA ASN A 42 -16.11 -2.15 -16.15
C ASN A 42 -16.55 -2.72 -14.79
N LYS A 43 -16.35 -4.02 -14.56
CA LYS A 43 -16.75 -4.72 -13.32
C LYS A 43 -15.62 -4.91 -12.31
N VAL A 44 -14.36 -4.62 -12.69
CA VAL A 44 -13.19 -4.75 -11.80
C VAL A 44 -13.38 -4.04 -10.46
N LYS A 45 -13.96 -2.83 -10.49
CA LYS A 45 -14.23 -2.05 -9.26
C LYS A 45 -15.29 -2.70 -8.37
N GLU A 46 -16.26 -3.39 -8.96
CA GLU A 46 -17.32 -4.09 -8.24
C GLU A 46 -16.77 -5.37 -7.60
N GLU A 47 -16.03 -6.18 -8.37
CA GLU A 47 -15.38 -7.39 -7.84
C GLU A 47 -14.39 -7.07 -6.72
N PHE A 48 -13.62 -5.97 -6.85
CA PHE A 48 -12.76 -5.52 -5.76
C PHE A 48 -13.54 -5.11 -4.50
N LYS A 49 -14.65 -4.38 -4.64
CA LYS A 49 -15.50 -4.00 -3.50
C LYS A 49 -16.04 -5.22 -2.78
N LYS A 50 -16.51 -6.21 -3.55
CA LYS A 50 -17.02 -7.47 -3.03
C LYS A 50 -15.93 -8.22 -2.26
N ALA A 51 -14.74 -8.36 -2.83
CA ALA A 51 -13.62 -9.01 -2.13
C ALA A 51 -13.25 -8.33 -0.80
N VAL A 52 -13.30 -6.99 -0.74
CA VAL A 52 -13.08 -6.23 0.50
C VAL A 52 -14.22 -6.43 1.50
N ASP A 53 -15.47 -6.42 1.06
CA ASP A 53 -16.63 -6.61 1.95
C ASP A 53 -16.66 -8.03 2.51
N ASP A 54 -16.42 -9.05 1.67
CA ASP A 54 -16.31 -10.46 2.08
C ASP A 54 -15.15 -10.66 3.08
N TYR A 55 -14.01 -10.00 2.85
CA TYR A 55 -12.87 -10.03 3.79
C TYR A 55 -13.24 -9.46 5.17
N LEU A 56 -13.87 -8.28 5.19
CA LEU A 56 -14.26 -7.61 6.43
C LEU A 56 -15.35 -8.39 7.19
N GLU A 57 -16.27 -9.02 6.46
CA GLU A 57 -17.28 -9.90 7.04
C GLU A 57 -16.63 -11.14 7.67
N MET A 58 -15.76 -11.83 6.93
CA MET A 58 -15.01 -12.98 7.45
C MET A 58 -14.23 -12.63 8.72
N CYS A 59 -13.49 -11.51 8.71
CA CYS A 59 -12.76 -11.05 9.90
C CYS A 59 -13.68 -10.84 11.11
N ARG A 60 -14.87 -10.27 10.90
CA ARG A 60 -15.88 -10.07 11.96
C ARG A 60 -16.38 -11.41 12.51
N GLU A 61 -16.68 -12.37 11.64
CA GLU A 61 -17.20 -13.69 12.02
C GLU A 61 -16.20 -14.48 12.87
N ILE A 62 -14.92 -14.41 12.54
CA ILE A 62 -13.86 -15.13 13.27
C ILE A 62 -13.26 -14.32 14.44
N GLY A 63 -13.76 -13.11 14.70
CA GLY A 63 -13.23 -12.21 15.74
C GLY A 63 -11.79 -11.75 15.47
N LYS A 64 -11.36 -11.74 14.21
CA LYS A 64 -10.04 -11.27 13.77
C LYS A 64 -10.10 -9.78 13.48
N ASN A 65 -9.06 -9.05 13.88
CA ASN A 65 -8.89 -7.67 13.45
C ASN A 65 -8.43 -7.64 11.98
N PRO A 66 -9.14 -6.96 11.06
CA PRO A 66 -8.68 -6.77 9.69
C PRO A 66 -7.54 -5.74 9.69
N ASP A 67 -6.38 -6.15 10.20
CA ASP A 67 -5.24 -5.26 10.35
C ASP A 67 -4.59 -5.00 8.99
N LYS A 68 -4.41 -3.71 8.71
CA LYS A 68 -3.48 -3.25 7.68
C LYS A 68 -2.08 -3.25 8.30
N THR A 69 -1.08 -3.72 7.58
CA THR A 69 0.29 -3.95 8.12
C THR A 69 1.09 -2.66 8.43
N TYR A 70 0.43 -1.50 8.57
CA TYR A 70 1.05 -0.20 8.80
C TYR A 70 1.36 0.09 10.28
N ASN A 71 2.27 -0.66 10.88
CA ASN A 71 2.72 -0.42 12.25
C ASN A 71 3.87 0.61 12.36
N GLY A 72 4.24 1.27 11.26
CA GLY A 72 5.33 2.24 11.19
C GLY A 72 6.74 1.65 11.28
N GLN A 73 6.89 0.34 11.47
CA GLN A 73 8.16 -0.34 11.50
C GLN A 73 8.46 -0.98 10.14
N PHE A 74 9.45 -0.44 9.44
CA PHE A 74 9.90 -0.97 8.15
C PHE A 74 11.41 -1.18 8.18
N ASN A 75 11.86 -2.42 8.03
CA ASN A 75 13.28 -2.78 8.05
C ASN A 75 13.84 -2.73 6.63
N VAL A 76 14.80 -1.83 6.37
CA VAL A 76 15.39 -1.65 5.03
C VAL A 76 16.89 -1.92 5.07
N ARG A 77 17.38 -2.66 4.06
CA ARG A 77 18.81 -2.78 3.78
C ARG A 77 19.21 -1.75 2.74
N ILE A 78 20.11 -0.85 3.09
CA ILE A 78 20.69 0.15 2.17
C ILE A 78 22.20 -0.03 2.04
N PRO A 79 22.83 0.41 0.93
CA PRO A 79 24.27 0.36 0.78
C PRO A 79 25.00 1.10 1.91
N PRO A 80 26.16 0.60 2.41
CA PRO A 80 26.89 1.23 3.51
C PRO A 80 27.25 2.70 3.25
N GLU A 81 27.60 3.04 2.00
CA GLU A 81 27.90 4.42 1.59
C GLU A 81 26.69 5.35 1.72
N LEU A 82 25.49 4.85 1.39
CA LEU A 82 24.27 5.61 1.55
C LEU A 82 23.95 5.81 3.03
N HIS A 83 24.06 4.74 3.84
CA HIS A 83 23.90 4.80 5.29
C HIS A 83 24.85 5.84 5.92
N LYS A 84 26.13 5.84 5.55
CA LYS A 84 27.10 6.83 6.03
C LYS A 84 26.69 8.26 5.69
N LYS A 85 26.24 8.50 4.45
CA LYS A 85 25.78 9.83 4.00
C LYS A 85 24.56 10.32 4.76
N ILE A 86 23.55 9.48 4.95
CA ILE A 86 22.33 9.87 5.68
C ILE A 86 22.61 10.11 7.16
N SER A 87 23.44 9.28 7.80
CA SER A 87 23.83 9.45 9.21
C SER A 87 24.61 10.75 9.44
N TYR A 88 25.54 11.09 8.54
CA TYR A 88 26.24 12.37 8.58
C TYR A 88 25.27 13.55 8.45
N LYS A 89 24.38 13.53 7.45
CA LYS A 89 23.42 14.62 7.23
C LYS A 89 22.43 14.77 8.39
N ALA A 90 21.97 13.67 8.98
CA ALA A 90 21.10 13.68 10.15
C ALA A 90 21.81 14.34 11.35
N SER A 91 23.09 13.98 11.59
CA SER A 91 23.91 14.57 12.66
C SER A 91 24.14 16.07 12.47
N VAL A 92 24.49 16.53 11.26
CA VAL A 92 24.66 17.96 10.96
C VAL A 92 23.37 18.75 11.19
N LYS A 93 22.20 18.14 10.95
CA LYS A 93 20.89 18.75 11.19
C LYS A 93 20.39 18.62 12.63
N GLY A 94 21.08 17.87 13.50
CA GLY A 94 20.65 17.62 14.87
C GLY A 94 19.37 16.77 14.99
N ILE A 95 19.11 15.89 14.00
CA ILE A 95 17.93 15.01 14.00
C ILE A 95 18.34 13.53 13.98
N SER A 96 17.42 12.64 14.34
CA SER A 96 17.66 11.20 14.25
C SER A 96 17.74 10.72 12.80
N LEU A 97 18.40 9.58 12.59
CA LEU A 97 18.45 8.92 11.28
C LEU A 97 17.05 8.65 10.75
N ASN A 98 16.17 8.12 11.61
CA ASN A 98 14.77 7.82 11.25
C ASN A 98 14.04 9.10 10.83
N SER A 99 14.19 10.21 11.56
CA SER A 99 13.56 11.49 11.18
C SER A 99 14.05 11.99 9.81
N TYR A 100 15.35 11.85 9.53
CA TYR A 100 15.91 12.21 8.22
C TYR A 100 15.32 11.33 7.11
N VAL A 101 15.20 10.02 7.34
CA VAL A 101 14.58 9.08 6.40
C VAL A 101 13.10 9.40 6.19
N THR A 102 12.33 9.66 7.25
CA THR A 102 10.93 10.06 7.15
C THR A 102 10.77 11.32 6.31
N GLN A 103 11.58 12.36 6.53
CA GLN A 103 11.55 13.58 5.71
C GLN A 103 11.84 13.30 4.23
N ALA A 104 12.81 12.43 3.94
CA ALA A 104 13.13 12.06 2.57
C ALA A 104 11.96 11.32 1.89
N ILE A 105 11.29 10.41 2.62
CA ILE A 105 10.11 9.69 2.14
C ILE A 105 8.94 10.66 1.90
N THR A 106 8.63 11.52 2.88
CA THR A 106 7.58 12.55 2.75
C THR A 106 7.81 13.42 1.54
N ARG A 107 9.03 13.94 1.36
CA ARG A 107 9.38 14.80 0.23
C ARG A 107 9.19 14.08 -1.10
N TYR A 108 9.60 12.81 -1.19
CA TYR A 108 9.43 12.02 -2.40
C TYR A 108 7.96 11.81 -2.74
N LEU A 109 7.10 11.57 -1.75
CA LEU A 109 5.65 11.41 -1.94
C LEU A 109 4.96 12.73 -2.32
N GLU A 110 5.41 13.87 -1.79
CA GLU A 110 4.86 15.19 -2.15
C GLU A 110 5.26 15.64 -3.57
N ASP A 111 6.46 15.28 -4.02
CA ASP A 111 6.94 15.59 -5.38
C ASP A 111 6.37 14.62 -6.43
N SER A 112 5.72 13.52 -6.00
CA SER A 112 5.01 12.57 -6.87
C SER A 112 3.58 13.04 -7.06
N ASP A 113 3.12 13.21 -8.31
CA ASP A 113 1.75 13.66 -8.68
C ASP A 113 0.61 12.69 -8.27
N ASP A 114 0.88 11.75 -7.36
CA ASP A 114 0.00 10.71 -6.84
C ASP A 114 -0.69 11.14 -5.52
N GLY A 115 -1.08 12.42 -5.42
CA GLY A 115 -1.45 13.18 -4.21
C GLY A 115 -2.69 12.77 -3.40
N ASP A 116 -3.22 11.55 -3.52
CA ASP A 116 -4.51 11.16 -2.91
C ASP A 116 -4.44 10.03 -1.87
N TYR A 117 -3.26 9.68 -1.32
CA TYR A 117 -3.15 8.53 -0.40
C TYR A 117 -3.28 8.85 1.11
N ILE A 118 -3.14 10.11 1.55
CA ILE A 118 -2.95 10.42 2.99
C ILE A 118 -4.17 11.06 3.70
N ASN A 119 -5.28 11.34 3.01
CA ASN A 119 -6.46 11.90 3.68
C ASN A 119 -7.69 11.00 3.52
N ASN A 120 -7.92 10.12 4.49
CA ASN A 120 -9.26 9.69 4.91
C ASN A 120 -9.14 8.90 6.23
N ASP A 121 -8.78 9.60 7.29
CA ASP A 121 -9.21 9.26 8.65
C ASP A 121 -10.08 10.43 9.14
N GLN A 122 -11.38 10.36 8.82
CA GLN A 122 -12.44 11.06 9.52
C GLN A 122 -13.71 10.21 9.52
#